data_AF-E0U574-F1
#
_entry.id   AF-E0U574-F1
#
_cell.length_a   1.000
_cell.length_b   1.000
_cell.length_c   1.000
_cell.angle_alpha   90.00
_cell.angle_beta   90.00
_cell.angle_gamma   90.00
#
_symmetry.space_group_name_H-M   'P 1'
#
loop_
_entity.id
_entity.type
_entity.pdbx_description
1 polymer ?
#
loop_
_entity_poly.entity_id
_entity_poly.type
_entity_poly.pdbx_seq_one_letter_code
_entity_poly.pdbx_strand_id
1 'polypeptide(L)'
;MNYLMPNKLGILSALGLSAIAFLGIPNSAKAANINKGTDYLHTFSGGTKYDFGTVEVDGKSYKIGLVDLIGNTVGPGKTDTKIKRVEDAIFDDNNDGILERTSVTIPLEITLLSLKSEKSVKIDGQLFNVFINLSKDKVSAGTMTITHNAISWYGHQTFDDSQDNDGRFTSDFTVNFDAVFKAVNSNLELTVSNSLRLINSGADWSHNVSRDDQVVRGELGNGEVNCHIPKGQFCHPGDFFPGPAGHTKADGSPYGHSTRVAATPEPLTILGSAAALGFGTFFKRKGSKLK
;
A
#
# COMPACT_ATOMS: atom_id res chain seq x y z
N MET A 1 -24.54 54.47 -68.39
CA MET A 1 -23.30 54.34 -69.16
C MET A 1 -22.21 53.91 -68.20
N ASN A 2 -21.70 52.68 -68.38
CA ASN A 2 -20.47 52.11 -67.78
C ASN A 2 -20.46 51.88 -66.25
N TYR A 3 -19.81 50.88 -65.66
CA TYR A 3 -19.33 49.54 -66.03
C TYR A 3 -18.89 48.89 -64.69
N LEU A 4 -19.18 47.59 -64.52
CA LEU A 4 -18.46 46.54 -63.79
C LEU A 4 -17.61 46.79 -62.50
N MET A 5 -17.96 45.95 -61.51
CA MET A 5 -17.11 44.96 -60.80
C MET A 5 -16.37 45.33 -59.49
N PRO A 6 -16.16 44.31 -58.61
CA PRO A 6 -16.04 44.44 -57.16
C PRO A 6 -14.58 44.45 -56.71
N ASN A 7 -14.33 44.85 -55.46
CA ASN A 7 -13.09 44.51 -54.78
C ASN A 7 -13.29 44.18 -53.30
N LYS A 8 -13.03 42.91 -53.01
CA LYS A 8 -12.27 42.39 -51.86
C LYS A 8 -12.92 42.51 -50.48
N LEU A 9 -13.56 41.40 -50.11
CA LEU A 9 -13.76 40.94 -48.74
C LEU A 9 -12.39 40.85 -48.03
N GLY A 10 -12.10 41.82 -47.18
CA GLY A 10 -10.95 41.82 -46.27
C GLY A 10 -11.29 41.03 -45.01
N ILE A 11 -10.57 39.94 -44.84
CA ILE A 11 -10.55 39.06 -43.67
C ILE A 11 -9.73 39.72 -42.54
N LEU A 12 -10.09 39.39 -41.28
CA LEU A 12 -9.31 39.48 -40.03
C LEU A 12 -9.15 40.86 -39.35
N SER A 13 -9.82 41.01 -38.20
CA SER A 13 -9.14 41.37 -36.93
C SER A 13 -10.09 41.16 -35.74
N ALA A 14 -10.15 39.92 -35.28
CA ALA A 14 -10.61 39.59 -33.94
C ALA A 14 -9.41 39.69 -32.99
N LEU A 15 -9.34 40.74 -32.19
CA LEU A 15 -8.47 40.83 -31.00
C LEU A 15 -9.20 41.65 -29.93
N GLY A 16 -10.29 41.10 -29.41
CA GLY A 16 -10.81 41.47 -28.09
C GLY A 16 -10.24 40.50 -27.07
N LEU A 17 -9.02 40.77 -26.61
CA LEU A 17 -8.40 40.10 -25.46
C LEU A 17 -9.23 40.42 -24.21
N SER A 18 -10.30 39.67 -23.99
CA SER A 18 -11.01 39.66 -22.72
C SER A 18 -10.07 39.08 -21.68
N ALA A 19 -9.67 39.93 -20.73
CA ALA A 19 -8.93 39.58 -19.54
C ALA A 19 -9.61 38.39 -18.84
N ILE A 20 -9.01 37.21 -18.96
CA ILE A 20 -9.23 36.13 -18.00
C ILE A 20 -8.57 36.62 -16.73
N ALA A 21 -9.38 37.19 -15.83
CA ALA A 21 -8.98 37.37 -14.46
C ALA A 21 -8.55 35.99 -13.95
N PHE A 22 -7.26 35.85 -13.63
CA PHE A 22 -6.81 34.83 -12.69
C PHE A 22 -7.52 35.16 -11.36
N LEU A 23 -8.74 34.65 -11.20
CA LEU A 23 -9.21 34.23 -9.89
C LEU A 23 -8.17 33.22 -9.44
N GLY A 24 -7.17 33.70 -8.71
CA GLY A 24 -6.24 32.84 -8.00
C GLY A 24 -7.13 31.89 -7.21
N ILE A 25 -7.17 30.64 -7.65
CA ILE A 25 -7.74 29.58 -6.85
C ILE A 25 -6.93 29.68 -5.57
N PRO A 26 -7.52 30.07 -4.42
CA PRO A 26 -6.78 29.95 -3.18
C PRO A 26 -6.32 28.51 -3.17
N ASN A 27 -5.01 28.29 -3.15
CA ASN A 27 -4.49 26.97 -2.83
C ASN A 27 -5.10 26.69 -1.47
N SER A 28 -6.14 25.86 -1.43
CA SER A 28 -6.74 25.40 -0.19
C SER A 28 -5.56 25.00 0.67
N ALA A 29 -5.45 25.57 1.88
CA ALA A 29 -4.47 25.18 2.87
C ALA A 29 -4.36 23.65 2.78
N LYS A 30 -3.19 23.15 2.36
CA LYS A 30 -2.98 21.72 2.15
C LYS A 30 -3.31 21.09 3.50
N ALA A 31 -4.44 20.41 3.59
CA ALA A 31 -4.91 19.84 4.83
C ALA A 31 -3.90 18.77 5.23
N ALA A 32 -3.11 19.10 6.23
CA ALA A 32 -1.93 18.36 6.61
C ALA A 32 -2.13 17.52 7.89
N ASN A 33 -3.41 17.29 8.16
CA ASN A 33 -3.90 16.15 8.93
C ASN A 33 -3.84 14.90 8.05
N ILE A 34 -3.47 13.77 8.66
CA ILE A 34 -3.43 12.49 7.96
C ILE A 34 -4.75 11.78 8.17
N ASN A 35 -5.42 11.42 7.08
CA ASN A 35 -6.65 10.65 7.11
C ASN A 35 -6.37 9.22 7.60
N LYS A 36 -7.32 8.68 8.37
CA LYS A 36 -7.44 7.24 8.60
C LYS A 36 -7.49 6.52 7.26
N GLY A 37 -7.00 5.28 7.23
CA GLY A 37 -6.85 4.53 5.98
C GLY A 37 -6.16 3.20 6.21
N THR A 38 -5.84 2.48 5.14
CA THR A 38 -5.18 1.17 5.23
C THR A 38 -3.92 1.13 4.38
N ASP A 39 -2.80 0.78 5.00
CA ASP A 39 -1.54 0.49 4.33
C ASP A 39 -1.56 -0.91 3.71
N TYR A 40 -1.14 -1.00 2.45
CA TYR A 40 -1.05 -2.23 1.69
C TYR A 40 0.41 -2.61 1.52
N LEU A 41 0.85 -3.62 2.28
CA LEU A 41 2.26 -3.93 2.44
C LEU A 41 2.61 -5.30 1.87
N HIS A 42 3.86 -5.41 1.46
CA HIS A 42 4.48 -6.64 0.98
C HIS A 42 5.72 -7.01 1.80
N THR A 43 5.78 -8.28 2.20
CA THR A 43 6.93 -8.90 2.86
C THR A 43 7.85 -9.53 1.83
N PHE A 44 9.04 -8.97 1.67
CA PHE A 44 10.02 -9.43 0.68
C PHE A 44 10.89 -10.59 1.20
N SER A 45 11.49 -11.33 0.27
CA SER A 45 12.37 -12.46 0.59
C SER A 45 13.57 -12.03 1.43
N GLY A 46 13.90 -12.79 2.47
CA GLY A 46 14.95 -12.49 3.44
C GLY A 46 14.58 -11.40 4.46
N GLY A 47 13.40 -10.77 4.34
CA GLY A 47 12.97 -9.66 5.19
C GLY A 47 12.34 -10.08 6.52
N THR A 48 11.90 -11.33 6.66
CA THR A 48 11.19 -11.81 7.87
C THR A 48 11.70 -13.16 8.32
N LYS A 49 11.98 -13.29 9.62
CA LYS A 49 12.34 -14.55 10.26
C LYS A 49 11.61 -14.71 11.59
N TYR A 50 11.19 -15.92 11.90
CA TYR A 50 10.58 -16.22 13.19
C TYR A 50 11.13 -17.52 13.76
N ASP A 51 11.48 -17.50 15.05
CA ASP A 51 11.96 -18.69 15.77
C ASP A 51 10.80 -19.26 16.56
N PHE A 52 10.35 -20.45 16.15
CA PHE A 52 9.28 -21.18 16.81
C PHE A 52 9.79 -21.97 18.03
N GLY A 53 11.11 -22.08 18.21
CA GLY A 53 11.72 -22.82 19.32
C GLY A 53 11.26 -24.29 19.34
N THR A 54 10.85 -24.74 20.53
CA THR A 54 10.20 -26.02 20.75
C THR A 54 8.72 -25.78 21.02
N VAL A 55 7.85 -26.45 20.28
CA VAL A 55 6.38 -26.37 20.43
C VAL A 55 5.83 -27.72 20.87
N GLU A 56 4.77 -27.71 21.68
CA GLU A 56 4.06 -28.93 22.05
C GLU A 56 2.72 -28.98 21.34
N VAL A 57 2.46 -30.08 20.64
CA VAL A 57 1.19 -30.35 19.95
C VAL A 57 0.75 -31.76 20.33
N ASP A 58 -0.46 -31.90 20.87
CA ASP A 58 -1.05 -33.16 21.33
C ASP A 58 -0.13 -33.98 22.28
N GLY A 59 0.58 -33.28 23.18
CA GLY A 59 1.48 -33.90 24.15
C GLY A 59 2.82 -34.37 23.57
N LYS A 60 3.11 -34.09 22.29
CA LYS A 60 4.40 -34.31 21.66
C LYS A 60 5.14 -32.99 21.45
N SER A 61 6.40 -32.93 21.86
CA SER A 61 7.28 -31.78 21.62
C SER A 61 7.94 -31.87 20.24
N TYR A 62 7.95 -30.77 19.50
CA TYR A 62 8.56 -30.61 18.19
C TYR A 62 9.57 -29.47 18.24
N LYS A 63 10.82 -29.74 17.88
CA LYS A 63 11.85 -28.70 17.74
C LYS A 63 11.82 -28.15 16.31
N ILE A 64 11.36 -26.91 16.15
CA ILE A 64 11.19 -26.26 14.84
C ILE A 64 12.34 -25.29 14.57
N GLY A 65 12.63 -24.41 15.53
CA GLY A 65 13.65 -23.39 15.40
C GLY A 65 13.28 -22.24 14.44
N LEU A 66 14.31 -21.63 13.85
CA LEU A 66 14.19 -20.46 12.98
C LEU A 66 13.64 -20.82 11.59
N VAL A 67 12.66 -20.04 11.14
CA VAL A 67 12.02 -20.17 9.82
C VAL A 67 12.10 -18.83 9.09
N ASP A 68 12.63 -18.87 7.87
CA ASP A 68 12.61 -17.74 6.93
C ASP A 68 11.23 -17.65 6.25
N LEU A 69 10.64 -16.46 6.28
CA LEU A 69 9.28 -16.20 5.84
C LEU A 69 9.24 -15.14 4.74
N ILE A 70 8.31 -15.32 3.80
CA ILE A 70 8.01 -14.37 2.72
C ILE A 70 6.51 -14.14 2.66
N GLY A 71 6.11 -13.00 2.08
CA GLY A 71 4.72 -12.70 1.79
C GLY A 71 4.05 -13.76 0.93
N ASN A 72 2.85 -14.17 1.34
CA ASN A 72 1.93 -14.97 0.55
C ASN A 72 0.77 -14.06 0.12
N THR A 73 0.91 -13.48 -1.06
CA THR A 73 -0.02 -12.48 -1.60
C THR A 73 -1.46 -12.99 -1.64
N VAL A 74 -2.35 -12.31 -0.92
CA VAL A 74 -3.79 -12.59 -0.86
C VAL A 74 -4.65 -11.31 -0.95
N GLY A 75 -4.03 -10.13 -0.87
CA GLY A 75 -4.67 -8.84 -1.03
C GLY A 75 -4.50 -8.26 -2.45
N PRO A 76 -4.93 -6.99 -2.66
CA PRO A 76 -4.74 -6.32 -3.94
C PRO A 76 -3.25 -6.12 -4.24
N GLY A 77 -2.89 -6.18 -5.52
CA GLY A 77 -1.50 -6.16 -5.95
C GLY A 77 -0.67 -7.29 -5.37
N LYS A 78 0.49 -6.98 -4.82
CA LYS A 78 1.35 -7.95 -4.11
C LYS A 78 1.11 -8.00 -2.60
N THR A 79 0.00 -7.45 -2.11
CA THR A 79 -0.26 -7.30 -0.66
C THR A 79 -0.37 -8.64 0.06
N ASP A 80 0.39 -8.77 1.13
CA ASP A 80 0.30 -9.86 2.11
C ASP A 80 0.04 -9.38 3.55
N THR A 81 0.25 -8.08 3.81
CA THR A 81 -0.02 -7.46 5.12
C THR A 81 -0.86 -6.19 4.93
N LYS A 82 -1.89 -6.01 5.76
CA LYS A 82 -2.67 -4.77 5.83
C LYS A 82 -2.62 -4.20 7.24
N ILE A 83 -2.31 -2.92 7.33
CA ILE A 83 -2.32 -2.18 8.60
C ILE A 83 -3.29 -1.01 8.43
N LYS A 84 -4.34 -0.98 9.24
CA LYS A 84 -5.37 0.05 9.25
C LYS A 84 -5.04 1.09 10.31
N ARG A 85 -4.92 2.34 9.88
CA ARG A 85 -5.04 3.53 10.75
C ARG A 85 -6.50 3.71 11.11
N VAL A 86 -6.83 3.59 12.39
CA VAL A 86 -8.22 3.52 12.85
C VAL A 86 -8.87 4.91 12.92
N GLU A 87 -8.07 5.96 13.10
CA GLU A 87 -8.50 7.36 13.15
C GLU A 87 -7.52 8.29 12.43
N ASP A 88 -7.95 9.54 12.25
CA ASP A 88 -7.16 10.59 11.61
C ASP A 88 -6.07 11.09 12.58
N ALA A 89 -4.88 11.40 12.08
CA ALA A 89 -3.85 12.07 12.85
C ALA A 89 -3.95 13.59 12.64
N ILE A 90 -4.35 14.31 13.70
CA ILE A 90 -4.61 15.74 13.65
C ILE A 90 -3.38 16.52 14.14
N PHE A 91 -2.70 17.19 13.23
CA PHE A 91 -1.54 18.07 13.46
C PHE A 91 -1.92 19.55 13.49
N ASP A 92 -2.94 19.92 12.71
CA ASP A 92 -3.53 21.24 12.59
C ASP A 92 -5.03 21.14 12.94
N ASP A 93 -5.38 21.45 14.19
CA ASP A 93 -6.74 21.30 14.74
C ASP A 93 -7.72 22.32 14.13
N ASN A 94 -7.22 23.45 13.64
CA ASN A 94 -8.03 24.59 13.21
C ASN A 94 -8.03 24.79 11.68
N ASN A 95 -7.15 24.08 10.96
CA ASN A 95 -6.89 24.13 9.52
C ASN A 95 -6.42 25.50 9.00
N ASP A 96 -5.62 26.24 9.76
CA ASP A 96 -4.99 27.50 9.34
C ASP A 96 -3.64 27.31 8.65
N GLY A 97 -3.14 26.07 8.56
CA GLY A 97 -1.84 25.71 7.98
C GLY A 97 -0.68 25.80 8.97
N ILE A 98 -0.95 26.07 10.25
CA ILE A 98 0.03 26.10 11.33
C ILE A 98 -0.06 24.80 12.13
N LEU A 99 1.09 24.18 12.35
CA LEU A 99 1.22 23.00 13.19
C LEU A 99 1.00 23.39 14.66
N GLU A 100 -0.05 22.89 15.31
CA GLU A 100 -0.12 22.91 16.78
C GLU A 100 0.76 21.82 17.40
N ARG A 101 1.01 20.75 16.65
CA ARG A 101 1.87 19.64 17.06
C ARG A 101 2.57 19.02 15.87
N THR A 102 3.81 18.59 16.06
CA THR A 102 4.61 17.92 15.02
C THR A 102 4.50 16.40 15.07
N SER A 103 3.92 15.85 16.14
CA SER A 103 3.82 14.41 16.36
C SER A 103 2.48 14.01 16.95
N VAL A 104 1.88 12.96 16.40
CA VAL A 104 0.54 12.47 16.76
C VAL A 104 0.57 10.95 16.84
N THR A 105 0.03 10.39 17.92
CA THR A 105 -0.11 8.94 18.09
C THR A 105 -1.55 8.52 17.82
N ILE A 106 -1.73 7.55 16.93
CA ILE A 106 -3.03 6.98 16.55
C ILE A 106 -3.06 5.46 16.77
N PRO A 107 -4.23 4.87 17.06
CA PRO A 107 -4.45 3.43 17.04
C PRO A 107 -4.29 2.81 15.64
N LEU A 108 -3.70 1.61 15.63
CA LEU A 108 -3.59 0.74 14.46
C LEU A 108 -4.25 -0.60 14.69
N GLU A 109 -4.74 -1.20 13.61
CA GLU A 109 -5.19 -2.60 13.55
C GLU A 109 -4.54 -3.32 12.38
N ILE A 110 -4.03 -4.53 12.60
CA ILE A 110 -3.53 -5.39 11.52
C ILE A 110 -4.69 -6.24 11.07
N THR A 111 -5.20 -5.98 9.87
CA THR A 111 -6.41 -6.61 9.33
C THR A 111 -6.10 -7.72 8.33
N LEU A 112 -4.83 -7.83 7.91
CA LEU A 112 -4.34 -8.94 7.10
C LEU A 112 -2.88 -9.22 7.44
N LEU A 113 -2.55 -10.50 7.57
CA LEU A 113 -1.20 -11.05 7.53
C LEU A 113 -1.30 -12.41 6.86
N SER A 114 -0.48 -12.65 5.84
CA SER A 114 -0.42 -13.93 5.14
C SER A 114 1.02 -14.19 4.71
N LEU A 115 1.75 -15.00 5.47
CA LEU A 115 3.14 -15.36 5.17
C LEU A 115 3.24 -16.84 4.85
N LYS A 116 4.33 -17.22 4.18
CA LYS A 116 4.73 -18.62 4.00
C LYS A 116 6.22 -18.80 4.18
N SER A 117 6.65 -20.01 4.51
CA SER A 117 8.07 -20.37 4.53
C SER A 117 8.70 -20.23 3.14
N GLU A 118 9.89 -19.64 3.07
CA GLU A 118 10.63 -19.56 1.80
C GLU A 118 11.08 -20.93 1.29
N LYS A 119 11.41 -21.82 2.21
CA LYS A 119 11.79 -23.21 1.97
C LYS A 119 11.06 -24.11 2.94
N SER A 120 10.81 -25.35 2.56
CA SER A 120 10.24 -26.32 3.49
C SER A 120 11.17 -26.54 4.70
N VAL A 121 10.58 -26.61 5.88
CA VAL A 121 11.26 -26.78 7.18
C VAL A 121 11.27 -28.26 7.54
N LYS A 122 12.42 -28.77 8.00
CA LYS A 122 12.56 -30.17 8.41
C LYS A 122 12.27 -30.33 9.91
N ILE A 123 11.21 -31.06 10.25
CA ILE A 123 10.79 -31.35 11.63
C ILE A 123 10.71 -32.87 11.78
N ASP A 124 11.46 -33.45 12.72
CA ASP A 124 11.52 -34.91 12.97
C ASP A 124 11.75 -35.77 11.70
N GLY A 125 12.55 -35.28 10.76
CA GLY A 125 12.85 -36.00 9.51
C GLY A 125 11.88 -35.73 8.37
N GLN A 126 10.73 -35.09 8.62
CA GLN A 126 9.72 -34.77 7.63
C GLN A 126 9.77 -33.28 7.21
N LEU A 127 9.45 -32.99 5.96
CA LEU A 127 9.42 -31.62 5.43
C LEU A 127 8.02 -31.02 5.56
N PHE A 128 7.95 -29.76 6.00
CA PHE A 128 6.73 -28.99 6.14
C PHE A 128 6.83 -27.65 5.43
N ASN A 129 5.74 -27.22 4.79
CA ASN A 129 5.56 -25.83 4.41
C ASN A 129 4.84 -25.11 5.56
N VAL A 130 5.31 -23.93 5.92
CA VAL A 130 4.72 -23.13 7.00
C VAL A 130 3.88 -22.02 6.37
N PHE A 131 2.69 -21.80 6.90
CA PHE A 131 1.82 -20.69 6.52
C PHE A 131 1.41 -19.93 7.78
N ILE A 132 1.53 -18.60 7.78
CA ILE A 132 1.16 -17.78 8.94
C ILE A 132 0.01 -16.86 8.52
N ASN A 133 -1.05 -16.85 9.32
CA ASN A 133 -2.14 -15.91 9.18
C ASN A 133 -2.48 -15.28 10.53
N LEU A 134 -3.22 -14.17 10.54
CA LEU A 134 -3.78 -13.64 11.78
C LEU A 134 -4.66 -14.68 12.48
N SER A 135 -4.56 -14.78 13.80
CA SER A 135 -5.47 -15.60 14.60
C SER A 135 -6.88 -15.02 14.51
N LYS A 136 -7.87 -15.88 14.25
CA LYS A 136 -9.25 -15.43 14.01
C LYS A 136 -9.98 -14.96 15.27
N ASP A 137 -9.50 -15.37 16.44
CA ASP A 137 -10.10 -15.14 17.75
C ASP A 137 -9.44 -13.99 18.52
N LYS A 138 -8.36 -13.40 17.98
CA LYS A 138 -7.59 -12.35 18.65
C LYS A 138 -7.26 -11.21 17.71
N VAL A 139 -7.65 -10.02 18.12
CA VAL A 139 -7.33 -8.78 17.41
C VAL A 139 -5.82 -8.53 17.48
N SER A 140 -5.23 -8.17 16.35
CA SER A 140 -3.84 -7.69 16.27
C SER A 140 -3.85 -6.18 16.13
N ALA A 141 -3.33 -5.47 17.14
CA ALA A 141 -3.47 -4.03 17.25
C ALA A 141 -2.30 -3.38 18.00
N GLY A 142 -2.24 -2.06 17.92
CA GLY A 142 -1.26 -1.25 18.63
C GLY A 142 -1.41 0.22 18.28
N THR A 143 -0.28 0.92 18.23
CA THR A 143 -0.22 2.36 17.95
C THR A 143 0.82 2.69 16.91
N MET A 144 0.61 3.79 16.19
CA MET A 144 1.57 4.46 15.34
C MET A 144 1.76 5.88 15.82
N THR A 145 3.00 6.32 15.97
CA THR A 145 3.31 7.73 16.17
C THR A 145 3.84 8.29 14.86
N ILE A 146 3.11 9.23 14.28
CA ILE A 146 3.48 9.92 13.05
C ILE A 146 4.05 11.28 13.41
N THR A 147 5.20 11.60 12.86
CA THR A 147 5.89 12.88 13.02
C THR A 147 6.01 13.53 11.64
N HIS A 148 5.53 14.75 11.51
CA HIS A 148 5.63 15.54 10.29
C HIS A 148 6.90 16.40 10.30
N ASN A 149 7.53 16.58 9.14
CA ASN A 149 8.59 17.57 8.96
C ASN A 149 8.00 18.98 9.13
N ALA A 150 8.71 19.83 9.86
CA ALA A 150 8.24 21.17 10.21
C ALA A 150 9.32 22.22 9.94
N ILE A 151 8.91 23.35 9.38
CA ILE A 151 9.75 24.54 9.18
C ILE A 151 9.22 25.70 10.03
N SER A 152 10.12 26.51 10.58
CA SER A 152 9.76 27.70 11.35
C SER A 152 9.63 28.92 10.44
N TRP A 153 8.46 29.56 10.45
CA TRP A 153 8.13 30.74 9.67
C TRP A 153 7.46 31.80 10.55
N TYR A 154 8.11 32.96 10.72
CA TYR A 154 7.65 34.07 11.58
C TYR A 154 7.19 33.66 12.99
N GLY A 155 7.85 32.68 13.61
CA GLY A 155 7.52 32.21 14.96
C GLY A 155 6.42 31.15 15.02
N HIS A 156 5.92 30.70 13.87
CA HIS A 156 4.98 29.57 13.73
C HIS A 156 5.69 28.36 13.10
N GLN A 157 5.25 27.15 13.42
CA GLN A 157 5.67 25.95 12.71
C GLN A 157 4.66 25.65 11.61
N THR A 158 5.14 25.40 10.39
CA THR A 158 4.32 24.98 9.26
C THR A 158 4.88 23.69 8.68
N PHE A 159 4.05 22.98 7.91
CA PHE A 159 4.43 21.75 7.22
C PHE A 159 5.60 21.99 6.25
N ASP A 160 6.62 21.13 6.32
CA ASP A 160 7.77 21.13 5.41
C ASP A 160 7.70 19.95 4.42
N ASP A 161 6.99 20.17 3.31
CA ASP A 161 6.87 19.22 2.19
C ASP A 161 8.00 19.42 1.15
N SER A 162 9.10 20.10 1.50
CA SER A 162 10.18 20.40 0.54
C SER A 162 11.13 19.22 0.32
N GLN A 163 11.03 18.19 1.16
CA GLN A 163 11.88 17.01 1.14
C GLN A 163 11.20 15.85 0.39
N ASP A 164 11.99 14.82 0.05
CA ASP A 164 11.47 13.61 -0.61
C ASP A 164 10.53 12.79 0.29
N ASN A 165 10.56 13.03 1.61
CA ASN A 165 9.62 12.49 2.60
C ASN A 165 8.94 13.65 3.35
N ASP A 166 7.72 13.43 3.79
CA ASP A 166 6.93 14.42 4.53
C ASP A 166 7.09 14.23 6.06
N GLY A 167 7.73 13.13 6.48
CA GLY A 167 8.16 12.93 7.86
C GLY A 167 8.56 11.50 8.19
N ARG A 168 8.46 11.14 9.47
CA ARG A 168 8.78 9.82 10.00
C ARG A 168 7.64 9.23 10.84
N PHE A 169 7.60 7.92 10.97
CA PHE A 169 6.68 7.24 11.89
C PHE A 169 7.38 6.12 12.66
N THR A 170 6.91 5.89 13.87
CA THR A 170 7.21 4.70 14.68
C THR A 170 5.93 3.91 14.90
N SER A 171 6.06 2.62 15.20
CA SER A 171 4.90 1.79 15.55
C SER A 171 5.25 0.76 16.61
N ASP A 172 4.25 0.40 17.39
CA ASP A 172 4.33 -0.60 18.45
C ASP A 172 3.00 -1.35 18.50
N PHE A 173 3.03 -2.63 18.14
CA PHE A 173 1.82 -3.43 18.04
C PHE A 173 2.07 -4.89 18.38
N THR A 174 1.00 -5.56 18.76
CA THR A 174 0.99 -7.00 19.00
C THR A 174 0.30 -7.71 17.84
N VAL A 175 1.00 -8.70 17.28
CA VAL A 175 0.50 -9.60 16.23
C VAL A 175 0.13 -10.92 16.87
N ASN A 176 -1.16 -11.25 16.85
CA ASN A 176 -1.67 -12.58 17.18
C ASN A 176 -1.80 -13.37 15.88
N PHE A 177 -1.12 -14.51 15.80
CA PHE A 177 -1.08 -15.30 14.57
C PHE A 177 -1.13 -16.81 14.81
N ASP A 178 -1.64 -17.51 13.80
CA ASP A 178 -1.64 -18.97 13.71
C ASP A 178 -0.67 -19.39 12.60
N ALA A 179 0.31 -20.22 12.98
CA ALA A 179 1.23 -20.86 12.06
C ALA A 179 0.80 -22.30 11.79
N VAL A 180 0.47 -22.59 10.54
CA VAL A 180 0.05 -23.90 10.06
C VAL A 180 1.21 -24.58 9.34
N PHE A 181 1.68 -25.69 9.88
CA PHE A 181 2.73 -26.53 9.32
C PHE A 181 2.07 -27.67 8.55
N LYS A 182 2.12 -27.61 7.21
CA LYS A 182 1.56 -28.63 6.33
C LYS A 182 2.68 -29.52 5.79
N ALA A 183 2.61 -30.82 6.06
CA ALA A 183 3.60 -31.76 5.55
C ALA A 183 3.59 -31.81 4.01
N VAL A 184 4.77 -31.89 3.39
CA VAL A 184 4.90 -31.90 1.92
C VAL A 184 4.37 -33.21 1.30
N ASN A 185 4.55 -34.33 1.99
CA ASN A 185 4.27 -35.68 1.46
C ASN A 185 3.21 -36.45 2.29
N SER A 186 2.37 -35.75 3.06
CA SER A 186 1.30 -36.39 3.84
C SER A 186 0.21 -35.38 4.19
N ASN A 187 -0.93 -35.85 4.70
CA ASN A 187 -2.01 -34.99 5.19
C ASN A 187 -1.79 -34.49 6.63
N LEU A 188 -0.61 -34.70 7.22
CA LEU A 188 -0.29 -34.19 8.55
C LEU A 188 -0.24 -32.66 8.54
N GLU A 189 -0.98 -32.07 9.46
CA GLU A 189 -1.02 -30.63 9.70
C GLU A 189 -0.86 -30.37 11.20
N LEU A 190 -0.05 -29.38 11.55
CA LEU A 190 0.12 -28.91 12.93
C LEU A 190 -0.20 -27.42 12.95
N THR A 191 -0.88 -26.94 13.98
CA THR A 191 -1.15 -25.50 14.16
C THR A 191 -0.51 -25.04 15.46
N VAL A 192 0.23 -23.95 15.38
CA VAL A 192 0.86 -23.27 16.51
C VAL A 192 0.35 -21.83 16.54
N SER A 193 -0.37 -21.47 17.60
CA SER A 193 -0.80 -20.10 17.82
C SER A 193 0.21 -19.37 18.70
N ASN A 194 0.56 -18.15 18.33
CA ASN A 194 1.48 -17.33 19.13
C ASN A 194 1.12 -15.84 19.03
N SER A 195 1.77 -15.04 19.87
CA SER A 195 1.64 -13.59 19.91
C SER A 195 3.02 -12.97 19.93
N LEU A 196 3.22 -11.92 19.13
CA LEU A 196 4.48 -11.21 19.06
C LEU A 196 4.27 -9.70 19.11
N ARG A 197 4.97 -9.03 20.02
CA ARG A 197 5.08 -7.57 20.01
C ARG A 197 6.20 -7.13 19.07
N LEU A 198 5.84 -6.30 18.10
CA LEU A 198 6.70 -5.76 17.05
C LEU A 198 6.81 -4.25 17.18
N ILE A 199 8.03 -3.74 17.08
CA ILE A 199 8.35 -2.31 17.22
C ILE A 199 9.09 -1.83 15.97
N ASN A 200 8.57 -0.80 15.31
CA ASN A 200 9.30 0.00 14.33
C ASN A 200 9.85 1.24 15.04
N SER A 201 11.18 1.36 15.10
CA SER A 201 11.86 2.48 15.75
C SER A 201 11.94 3.75 14.89
N GLY A 202 11.49 3.71 13.64
CA GLY A 202 11.45 4.85 12.74
C GLY A 202 11.57 4.45 11.27
N ALA A 203 10.55 4.78 10.47
CA ALA A 203 10.59 4.73 9.01
C ALA A 203 10.06 6.06 8.44
N ASP A 204 10.41 6.36 7.19
CA ASP A 204 9.94 7.57 6.52
C ASP A 204 8.53 7.36 5.97
N TRP A 205 7.80 8.44 5.70
CA TRP A 205 6.51 8.40 5.00
C TRP A 205 6.34 9.59 4.06
N SER A 206 5.41 9.49 3.11
CA SER A 206 5.06 10.60 2.21
C SER A 206 3.58 10.62 1.84
N HIS A 207 3.09 11.78 1.41
CA HIS A 207 1.82 12.00 0.71
C HIS A 207 1.87 11.59 -0.76
N ASN A 208 3.08 11.50 -1.34
CA ASN A 208 3.29 11.11 -2.72
C ASN A 208 3.40 9.60 -2.82
N VAL A 209 2.63 9.05 -3.76
CA VAL A 209 2.68 7.63 -4.08
C VAL A 209 3.69 7.37 -5.20
N SER A 210 4.54 6.37 -5.04
CA SER A 210 5.42 5.95 -6.13
C SER A 210 4.60 5.33 -7.26
N ARG A 211 5.14 5.36 -8.48
CA ARG A 211 4.46 4.81 -9.68
C ARG A 211 4.10 3.34 -9.53
N ASP A 212 4.93 2.60 -8.81
CA ASP A 212 4.80 1.15 -8.66
C ASP A 212 4.02 0.75 -7.41
N ASP A 213 3.68 1.69 -6.54
CA ASP A 213 2.98 1.41 -5.29
C ASP A 213 1.54 0.96 -5.54
N GLN A 214 1.07 0.06 -4.69
CA GLN A 214 -0.30 -0.40 -4.69
C GLN A 214 -1.18 0.69 -4.11
N VAL A 215 -2.07 1.19 -4.97
CA VAL A 215 -2.99 2.26 -4.59
C VAL A 215 -4.42 1.74 -4.66
N VAL A 216 -5.07 1.67 -3.51
CA VAL A 216 -6.50 1.38 -3.39
C VAL A 216 -7.23 2.69 -3.16
N ARG A 217 -8.22 2.96 -4.02
CA ARG A 217 -8.91 4.24 -4.12
C ARG A 217 -10.30 4.18 -3.51
N GLY A 218 -10.72 5.25 -2.84
CA GLY A 218 -12.07 5.36 -2.28
C GLY A 218 -12.45 6.79 -1.89
N GLU A 219 -13.68 6.93 -1.40
CA GLU A 219 -14.20 8.20 -0.89
C GLU A 219 -13.55 8.59 0.44
N LEU A 220 -13.41 9.90 0.69
CA LEU A 220 -12.87 10.44 1.94
C LEU A 220 -13.59 9.85 3.16
N GLY A 221 -12.81 9.41 4.17
CA GLY A 221 -13.33 8.77 5.38
C GLY A 221 -13.49 7.25 5.28
N ASN A 222 -13.18 6.64 4.14
CA ASN A 222 -13.13 5.19 3.99
C ASN A 222 -11.83 4.63 4.59
N GLY A 223 -11.92 3.99 5.76
CA GLY A 223 -10.75 3.41 6.44
C GLY A 223 -10.10 2.22 5.71
N GLU A 224 -10.70 1.71 4.63
CA GLU A 224 -10.19 0.58 3.84
C GLU A 224 -9.40 1.02 2.60
N VAL A 225 -8.98 2.27 2.48
CA VAL A 225 -8.19 2.76 1.32
C VAL A 225 -6.95 3.52 1.77
N ASN A 226 -5.92 3.62 0.90
CA ASN A 226 -4.75 4.47 1.12
C ASN A 226 -4.74 5.72 0.22
N CYS A 227 -5.69 5.84 -0.70
CA CYS A 227 -5.83 6.98 -1.59
C CYS A 227 -7.29 7.45 -1.61
N HIS A 228 -7.58 8.51 -0.87
CA HIS A 228 -8.88 9.14 -0.86
C HIS A 228 -8.98 10.06 -2.07
N ILE A 229 -10.09 9.98 -2.80
CA ILE A 229 -10.29 10.78 -4.00
C ILE A 229 -11.41 11.79 -3.78
N PRO A 230 -11.08 13.07 -3.53
CA PRO A 230 -12.07 14.14 -3.55
C PRO A 230 -12.42 14.48 -5.01
N LYS A 231 -13.34 13.75 -5.65
CA LYS A 231 -13.87 14.05 -6.99
C LYS A 231 -12.80 14.44 -8.05
N GLY A 232 -11.72 13.65 -8.17
CA GLY A 232 -10.58 13.92 -9.07
C GLY A 232 -9.78 12.67 -9.43
N GLN A 233 -8.56 12.83 -9.99
CA GLN A 233 -7.70 11.68 -10.39
C GLN A 233 -6.54 11.42 -9.41
N PHE A 234 -6.22 12.37 -8.52
CA PHE A 234 -5.10 12.30 -7.58
C PHE A 234 -5.58 11.96 -6.16
N CYS A 235 -4.66 11.42 -5.35
CA CYS A 235 -4.90 11.13 -3.93
C CYS A 235 -5.04 12.43 -3.13
N HIS A 236 -5.70 12.35 -1.98
CA HIS A 236 -5.92 13.49 -1.11
C HIS A 236 -4.59 13.90 -0.47
N PRO A 237 -4.30 15.19 -0.29
CA PRO A 237 -3.07 15.64 0.37
C PRO A 237 -2.90 15.14 1.81
N GLY A 238 -3.98 14.66 2.45
CA GLY A 238 -3.95 14.02 3.77
C GLY A 238 -3.75 12.50 3.73
N ASP A 239 -3.45 11.91 2.58
CA ASP A 239 -3.17 10.47 2.48
C ASP A 239 -1.75 10.15 2.93
N PHE A 240 -1.54 8.95 3.46
CA PHE A 240 -0.24 8.52 4.00
C PHE A 240 0.22 7.24 3.29
N PHE A 241 1.46 7.29 2.79
CA PHE A 241 2.16 6.18 2.17
C PHE A 241 3.46 5.91 2.94
N PRO A 242 3.58 4.78 3.67
CA PRO A 242 4.77 4.47 4.43
C PRO A 242 5.93 4.07 3.51
N GLY A 243 7.14 4.52 3.82
CA GLY A 243 8.35 3.95 3.25
C GLY A 243 8.61 2.51 3.74
N PRO A 244 9.70 1.86 3.28
CA PRO A 244 10.12 0.57 3.82
C PRO A 244 10.32 0.63 5.34
N ALA A 245 9.75 -0.33 6.04
CA ALA A 245 9.76 -0.39 7.50
C ALA A 245 10.26 -1.75 7.99
N GLY A 246 11.21 -1.71 8.93
CA GLY A 246 11.67 -2.89 9.68
C GLY A 246 11.07 -2.86 11.08
N HIS A 247 10.56 -4.01 11.53
CA HIS A 247 10.06 -4.18 12.88
C HIS A 247 10.96 -5.15 13.63
N THR A 248 11.43 -4.77 14.80
CA THR A 248 12.16 -5.65 15.72
C THR A 248 11.21 -6.22 16.75
N LYS A 249 11.58 -7.36 17.35
CA LYS A 249 10.85 -7.87 18.51
C LYS A 249 11.19 -7.02 19.73
N ALA A 250 10.20 -6.81 20.60
CA ALA A 250 10.41 -6.09 21.85
C ALA A 250 11.42 -6.76 22.80
N ASP A 251 11.69 -8.06 22.62
CA ASP A 251 12.69 -8.83 23.37
C ASP A 251 14.14 -8.56 22.93
N GLY A 252 14.35 -7.72 21.91
CA GLY A 252 15.68 -7.37 21.39
C GLY A 252 16.30 -8.45 20.49
N SER A 253 15.56 -9.50 20.12
CA SER A 253 16.08 -10.50 19.19
C SER A 253 16.33 -9.91 17.80
N PRO A 254 17.37 -10.38 17.09
CA PRO A 254 17.78 -9.82 15.80
C PRO A 254 16.83 -10.19 14.65
N TYR A 255 15.77 -10.97 14.93
CA TYR A 255 14.86 -11.51 13.93
C TYR A 255 13.60 -10.65 13.87
N GLY A 256 13.52 -9.81 12.85
CA GLY A 256 12.43 -8.87 12.64
C GLY A 256 11.44 -9.25 11.54
N HIS A 257 10.52 -8.33 11.28
CA HIS A 257 9.58 -8.34 10.16
C HIS A 257 9.77 -7.08 9.33
N SER A 258 10.17 -7.24 8.08
CA SER A 258 10.41 -6.12 7.17
C SER A 258 9.38 -6.07 6.06
N THR A 259 8.80 -4.90 5.86
CA THR A 259 7.75 -4.64 4.88
C THR A 259 8.07 -3.40 4.05
N ARG A 260 7.46 -3.32 2.87
CA ARG A 260 7.39 -2.12 2.04
C ARG A 260 6.00 -2.01 1.43
N VAL A 261 5.65 -0.87 0.83
CA VAL A 261 4.40 -0.77 0.06
C VAL A 261 4.36 -1.87 -0.99
N ALA A 262 3.23 -2.56 -1.07
CA ALA A 262 3.03 -3.61 -2.05
C ALA A 262 3.11 -3.00 -3.44
N ALA A 263 3.69 -3.71 -4.40
CA ALA A 263 3.71 -3.24 -5.77
C ALA A 263 2.37 -3.53 -6.45
N THR A 264 1.92 -2.60 -7.31
CA THR A 264 0.88 -2.90 -8.31
C THR A 264 1.43 -3.98 -9.25
N PRO A 265 0.66 -5.03 -9.61
CA PRO A 265 1.13 -6.02 -10.55
C PRO A 265 1.41 -5.31 -11.87
N GLU A 266 2.54 -5.62 -12.51
CA GLU A 266 2.78 -5.16 -13.87
C GLU A 266 1.54 -5.51 -14.71
N PRO A 267 0.98 -4.58 -15.49
CA PRO A 267 -0.14 -4.89 -16.35
C PRO A 267 0.31 -6.08 -17.19
N LEU A 268 -0.40 -7.21 -17.07
CA LEU A 268 -0.15 -8.36 -17.91
C LEU A 268 -0.09 -7.81 -19.33
N THR A 269 1.10 -7.87 -19.92
CA THR A 269 1.31 -7.46 -21.29
C THR A 269 0.59 -8.52 -22.10
N ILE A 270 -0.73 -8.38 -22.25
CA ILE A 270 -1.55 -9.08 -23.24
C ILE A 270 -1.22 -8.45 -24.60
N LEU A 271 0.06 -8.36 -24.93
CA LEU A 271 0.52 -8.17 -26.30
C LEU A 271 0.95 -9.55 -26.80
N GLY A 272 0.07 -10.20 -27.57
CA GLY A 272 0.53 -11.18 -28.56
C GLY A 272 -0.24 -12.49 -28.73
N SER A 273 -1.12 -12.91 -27.80
CA SER A 273 -1.76 -14.23 -27.91
C SER A 273 -3.21 -14.22 -28.38
N ALA A 274 -3.94 -13.09 -28.27
CA ALA A 274 -5.32 -12.99 -28.77
C ALA A 274 -5.41 -12.54 -30.25
N ALA A 275 -4.37 -11.92 -30.81
CA ALA A 275 -4.35 -11.51 -32.21
C ALA A 275 -3.79 -12.59 -33.17
N ALA A 276 -3.16 -13.65 -32.66
CA ALA A 276 -2.53 -14.70 -33.49
C ALA A 276 -3.47 -15.87 -33.85
N LEU A 277 -4.70 -15.93 -33.32
CA LEU A 277 -5.65 -17.02 -33.59
C LEU A 277 -6.91 -16.61 -34.38
N GLY A 278 -7.02 -15.35 -34.82
CA GLY A 278 -8.27 -14.80 -35.35
C GLY A 278 -8.35 -14.45 -36.85
N PHE A 279 -7.28 -14.62 -37.63
CA PHE A 279 -7.27 -14.20 -39.05
C PHE A 279 -7.01 -15.33 -40.06
N GLY A 280 -7.20 -16.58 -39.66
CA GLY A 280 -6.79 -17.74 -40.46
C GLY A 280 -7.88 -18.64 -41.01
N THR A 281 -9.18 -18.29 -41.07
CA THR A 281 -10.19 -19.29 -41.51
C THR A 281 -11.48 -18.72 -42.16
N PHE A 282 -11.44 -17.71 -43.05
CA PHE A 282 -12.63 -17.42 -43.88
C PHE A 282 -12.33 -16.97 -45.31
N PHE A 283 -11.74 -17.85 -46.13
CA PHE A 283 -11.94 -17.81 -47.59
C PHE A 283 -12.03 -19.23 -48.16
N LYS A 284 -13.22 -19.84 -48.10
CA LYS A 284 -13.57 -20.98 -48.95
C LYS A 284 -14.76 -20.59 -49.83
N ARG A 285 -14.44 -19.92 -50.94
CA ARG A 285 -15.39 -19.53 -51.99
C ARG A 285 -15.87 -20.79 -52.71
N LYS A 286 -17.11 -21.21 -52.49
CA LYS A 286 -17.76 -22.28 -53.28
C LYS A 286 -18.07 -21.73 -54.68
N GLY A 287 -17.50 -22.35 -55.70
CA GLY A 287 -17.95 -22.15 -57.09
C GLY A 287 -19.28 -22.85 -57.31
N SER A 288 -20.30 -22.10 -57.73
CA SER A 288 -21.54 -22.67 -58.25
C SER A 288 -21.37 -22.96 -59.74
N LYS A 289 -21.46 -24.25 -60.11
CA LYS A 289 -21.81 -24.64 -61.47
C LYS A 289 -23.27 -24.22 -61.74
N LEU A 290 -23.49 -23.51 -62.83
CA LEU A 290 -24.77 -23.45 -63.53
C LEU A 290 -24.55 -23.96 -64.96
N LYS A 291 -25.59 -24.60 -65.47
CA LYS A 291 -25.69 -25.43 -66.67
C LYS A 291 -25.03 -24.86 -67.92
#